data_AF-A0A9P6EMV7-F1
#
_entry.id   AF-A0A9P6EMV7-F1
#
_cell.length_a   1.000
_cell.length_b   1.000
_cell.length_c   1.000
_cell.angle_alpha   90.00
_cell.angle_beta   90.00
_cell.angle_gamma   90.00
#
_symmetry.space_group_name_H-M   'P 1'
#
loop_
_entity.id
_entity.type
_entity.pdbx_description
1 polymer ?
#
loop_
_entity_poly.entity_id
_entity_poly.type
_entity_poly.pdbx_seq_one_letter_code
_entity_poly.pdbx_strand_id
1 'polypeptide(L)'
;MEHVSKVIATRKAQLDNAKARLAAAESSVRDGEIKLRERRKEEEILQKKIELAKQYNQASKELLLVLQKLDGSKKRLAIVEDRSKRAESIVQSLLSQAEEFELKYRETKKNYNDLLYDLSSMGLN
;
A
#
# COMPACT_ATOMS: atom_id res chain seq x y z
N MET A 1 62.56 27.28 64.03
CA MET A 1 62.63 27.31 62.54
C MET A 1 62.24 25.97 61.91
N GLU A 2 62.78 24.84 62.39
CA GLU A 2 62.49 23.49 61.85
C GLU A 2 61.01 23.07 61.89
N HIS A 3 60.31 23.36 62.99
CA HIS A 3 58.92 22.95 63.15
C HIS A 3 57.97 23.65 62.17
N VAL A 4 58.22 24.95 61.92
CA VAL A 4 57.46 25.76 60.95
C VAL A 4 57.69 25.26 59.52
N SER A 5 58.94 24.91 59.17
CA SER A 5 59.28 24.31 57.87
C SER A 5 58.53 22.99 57.63
N LYS A 6 58.49 22.10 58.64
CA LYS A 6 57.72 20.84 58.57
C LYS A 6 56.23 21.06 58.35
N VAL A 7 55.62 22.02 59.05
CA VAL A 7 54.19 22.33 58.90
C VAL A 7 53.88 22.85 57.49
N ILE A 8 54.74 23.73 56.96
CA ILE A 8 54.60 24.25 55.59
C ILE A 8 54.70 23.11 54.55
N ALA A 9 55.67 22.20 54.71
CA ALA A 9 55.83 21.05 53.81
C ALA A 9 54.60 20.14 53.82
N THR A 10 54.05 19.82 55.01
CA THR A 10 52.84 19.00 55.14
C THR A 10 51.62 19.68 54.52
N ARG A 11 51.45 21.00 54.73
CA ARG A 11 50.35 21.76 54.11
C ARG A 11 50.45 21.80 52.60
N LYS A 12 51.66 21.93 52.06
CA LYS A 12 51.91 21.88 50.62
C LYS A 12 51.56 20.51 50.02
N ALA A 13 51.99 19.42 50.66
CA ALA A 13 51.63 18.06 50.24
C ALA A 13 50.11 17.79 50.30
N GLN A 14 49.42 18.30 51.32
CA GLN A 14 47.95 18.21 51.42
C GLN A 14 47.27 18.97 50.27
N LEU A 15 47.77 20.17 49.93
CA LEU A 15 47.22 21.01 48.88
C LEU A 15 47.44 20.39 47.49
N ASP A 16 48.61 19.79 47.25
CA ASP A 16 48.91 19.09 45.99
C ASP A 16 48.04 17.83 45.83
N ASN A 17 47.80 17.08 46.92
CA ASN A 17 46.91 15.92 46.88
C ASN A 17 45.44 16.32 46.66
N ALA A 18 44.98 17.41 47.29
CA ALA A 18 43.65 17.96 47.06
C ALA A 18 43.47 18.41 45.59
N LYS A 19 44.48 19.06 45.00
CA LYS A 19 44.49 19.42 43.58
C LYS A 19 44.43 18.20 42.67
N ALA A 20 45.21 17.15 42.95
CA ALA A 20 45.18 15.92 42.17
C ALA A 20 43.80 15.24 42.21
N ARG A 21 43.17 15.19 43.39
CA ARG A 21 41.81 14.65 43.54
C ARG A 21 40.77 15.48 42.80
N LEU A 22 40.89 16.81 42.86
CA LEU A 22 40.01 17.71 42.12
C LEU A 22 40.14 17.49 40.61
N ALA A 23 41.36 17.44 40.08
CA ALA A 23 41.59 17.19 38.66
C ALA A 23 41.05 15.82 38.21
N ALA A 24 41.23 14.77 39.02
CA ALA A 24 40.66 13.45 38.73
C ALA A 24 39.12 13.45 38.76
N ALA A 25 38.51 14.18 39.71
CA ALA A 25 37.06 14.33 39.78
C ALA A 25 36.51 15.11 38.57
N GLU A 26 37.17 16.20 38.18
CA GLU A 26 36.80 16.97 36.98
C GLU A 26 36.90 16.13 35.70
N SER A 27 37.94 15.31 35.57
CA SER A 27 38.08 14.38 34.44
C SER A 27 36.95 13.36 34.43
N SER A 28 36.65 12.75 35.57
CA SER A 28 35.58 11.75 35.71
C SER A 28 34.20 12.33 35.37
N VAL A 29 33.92 13.56 35.79
CA VAL A 29 32.68 14.28 35.45
C VAL A 29 32.59 14.50 33.94
N ARG A 30 33.66 14.97 33.29
CA ARG A 30 33.68 15.17 31.83
C ARG A 30 33.45 13.87 31.06
N ASP A 31 34.09 12.78 31.47
CA ASP A 31 33.89 11.46 30.86
C ASP A 31 32.44 10.97 31.04
N GLY A 32 31.86 11.22 32.22
CA GLY A 32 30.47 10.93 32.51
C GLY A 32 29.50 11.71 31.62
N GLU A 33 29.74 13.01 31.43
CA GLU A 33 28.94 13.87 30.57
C GLU A 33 29.00 13.44 29.09
N ILE A 34 30.18 13.04 28.61
CA ILE A 34 30.35 12.51 27.24
C ILE A 34 29.51 11.24 27.06
N LYS A 35 29.67 10.26 27.95
CA LYS A 35 28.91 9.00 27.89
C LYS A 35 27.40 9.22 28.01
N LEU A 36 26.97 10.15 28.86
CA LEU A 36 25.56 10.51 28.99
C LEU A 36 25.01 11.09 27.69
N ARG A 37 25.78 11.97 27.04
CA ARG A 37 25.40 12.58 25.76
C ARG A 37 25.32 11.54 24.65
N GLU A 38 26.25 10.60 24.59
CA GLU A 38 26.23 9.49 23.63
C GLU A 38 25.01 8.60 23.84
N ARG A 39 24.72 8.19 25.08
CA ARG A 39 23.55 7.36 25.39
C ARG A 39 22.23 8.06 25.08
N ARG A 40 22.12 9.37 25.32
CA ARG A 40 20.94 10.16 24.94
C ARG A 40 20.73 10.16 23.42
N LYS A 41 21.80 10.30 22.64
CA LYS A 41 21.72 10.21 21.18
C LYS A 41 21.28 8.81 20.71
N GLU A 42 21.83 7.76 21.32
CA GLU A 42 21.40 6.38 21.02
C GLU A 42 19.92 6.15 21.35
N GLU A 43 19.47 6.66 22.50
CA GLU A 43 18.07 6.59 22.91
C GLU A 43 17.14 7.26 21.88
N GLU A 44 17.47 8.48 21.45
CA GLU A 44 16.70 9.19 20.40
C GLU A 44 16.65 8.39 19.09
N ILE A 45 17.76 7.77 18.68
CA ILE A 45 17.81 6.94 17.48
C ILE A 45 16.93 5.69 17.64
N LEU A 46 16.98 5.04 18.80
CA LEU A 46 16.16 3.85 19.08
C LEU A 46 14.68 4.19 19.12
N GLN A 47 14.29 5.31 19.73
CA GLN A 47 12.91 5.78 19.73
C GLN A 47 12.40 6.01 18.30
N LYS A 48 13.20 6.66 17.43
CA LYS A 48 12.85 6.82 16.01
C LYS A 48 12.68 5.48 15.29
N LYS A 49 13.55 4.51 15.56
CA LYS A 49 13.45 3.16 14.96
C LYS A 49 12.17 2.44 15.41
N ILE A 50 11.80 2.55 16.68
CA ILE A 50 10.56 1.97 17.20
C ILE A 50 9.35 2.60 16.52
N GLU A 51 9.34 3.92 16.36
CA GLU A 51 8.24 4.62 15.71
C GLU A 51 8.10 4.23 14.24
N LEU A 52 9.22 4.16 13.50
CA LEU A 52 9.24 3.64 12.13
C LEU A 52 8.72 2.20 12.04
N ALA A 53 9.08 1.33 12.99
CA ALA A 53 8.58 -0.04 13.01
C ALA A 53 7.06 -0.12 13.24
N LYS A 54 6.51 0.76 14.10
CA LYS A 54 5.05 0.86 14.30
C LYS A 54 4.35 1.32 13.01
N GLN A 55 4.88 2.34 12.35
CA GLN A 55 4.34 2.86 11.10
C GLN A 55 4.39 1.81 9.99
N TYR A 56 5.51 1.08 9.88
CA TYR A 56 5.65 -0.03 8.94
C TYR A 56 4.59 -1.12 9.19
N ASN A 57 4.41 -1.54 10.44
CA ASN A 57 3.42 -2.53 10.81
C ASN A 57 1.99 -2.08 10.48
N GLN A 58 1.69 -0.80 10.69
CA GLN A 58 0.39 -0.23 10.34
C GLN A 58 0.17 -0.25 8.82
N ALA A 59 1.14 0.27 8.06
CA ALA A 59 1.08 0.27 6.60
C ALA A 59 0.96 -1.15 6.01
N SER A 60 1.64 -2.13 6.61
CA SER A 60 1.53 -3.53 6.18
C SER A 60 0.13 -4.11 6.39
N LYS A 61 -0.56 -3.75 7.48
CA LYS A 61 -1.95 -4.18 7.72
C LYS A 61 -2.91 -3.53 6.72
N GLU A 62 -2.72 -2.24 6.46
CA GLU A 62 -3.54 -1.51 5.47
C GLU A 62 -3.35 -2.10 4.07
N LEU A 63 -2.12 -2.41 3.68
CA LEU A 63 -1.81 -3.07 2.42
C LEU A 63 -2.54 -4.42 2.28
N LEU A 64 -2.55 -5.25 3.33
CA LEU A 64 -3.30 -6.51 3.32
C LEU A 64 -4.79 -6.30 3.07
N LEU A 65 -5.41 -5.30 3.71
CA LEU A 65 -6.83 -4.97 3.50
C LEU A 65 -7.09 -4.50 2.06
N VAL A 66 -6.19 -3.69 1.49
CA VAL A 66 -6.30 -3.25 0.09
C VAL A 66 -6.20 -4.43 -0.86
N LEU A 67 -5.26 -5.34 -0.64
CA LEU A 67 -5.09 -6.55 -1.46
C LEU A 67 -6.32 -7.46 -1.39
N GLN A 68 -6.93 -7.63 -0.22
CA GLN A 68 -8.19 -8.38 -0.08
C GLN A 68 -9.35 -7.73 -0.84
N LYS A 69 -9.48 -6.40 -0.76
CA LYS A 69 -10.50 -5.64 -1.53
C LYS A 69 -10.26 -5.75 -3.04
N LEU A 70 -9.00 -5.74 -3.47
CA LEU A 70 -8.62 -5.91 -4.87
C LEU A 70 -9.01 -7.29 -5.39
N ASP A 71 -8.71 -8.36 -4.63
CA ASP A 71 -9.12 -9.72 -4.98
C ASP A 71 -10.65 -9.85 -5.12
N GLY A 72 -11.40 -9.33 -4.14
CA GLY A 72 -12.86 -9.29 -4.20
C GLY A 72 -13.39 -8.52 -5.42
N SER A 73 -12.71 -7.45 -5.82
CA SER A 73 -13.09 -6.65 -6.99
C SER A 73 -12.75 -7.36 -8.31
N LYS A 74 -11.62 -8.08 -8.38
CA LYS A 74 -11.28 -8.94 -9.53
C LYS A 74 -12.32 -10.04 -9.75
N LYS A 75 -12.76 -10.70 -8.68
CA LYS A 75 -13.83 -11.72 -8.74
C LYS A 75 -15.14 -11.15 -9.27
N ARG A 76 -15.54 -9.96 -8.81
CA ARG A 76 -16.73 -9.26 -9.34
C ARG A 76 -16.59 -8.89 -10.81
N LEU A 77 -15.43 -8.41 -11.22
CA LEU A 77 -15.16 -8.08 -12.61
C LEU A 77 -15.32 -9.32 -13.51
N ALA A 78 -14.72 -10.45 -13.12
CA ALA A 78 -14.86 -11.71 -13.87
C ALA A 78 -16.33 -12.16 -14.04
N ILE A 79 -17.16 -11.99 -12.99
CA ILE A 79 -18.60 -12.30 -13.07
C ILE A 79 -19.31 -11.36 -14.06
N VAL A 80 -18.98 -10.07 -14.04
CA VAL A 80 -19.58 -9.07 -14.95
C VAL A 80 -19.14 -9.32 -16.39
N GLU A 81 -17.87 -9.65 -16.62
CA GLU A 81 -17.34 -10.01 -17.94
C GLU A 81 -18.04 -11.24 -18.51
N ASP A 82 -18.23 -12.30 -17.70
CA ASP A 82 -18.97 -13.50 -18.13
C ASP A 82 -20.42 -13.17 -18.49
N ARG A 83 -21.09 -12.33 -17.68
CA ARG A 83 -22.45 -11.85 -17.97
C ARG A 83 -22.51 -11.02 -19.26
N SER A 84 -21.53 -10.14 -19.50
CA SER A 84 -21.44 -9.35 -20.73
C SER A 84 -21.33 -10.26 -21.95
N LYS A 85 -20.41 -11.24 -21.92
CA LYS A 85 -20.22 -12.20 -23.01
C LYS A 85 -21.48 -13.01 -23.32
N ARG A 86 -22.20 -13.45 -22.28
CA ARG A 86 -23.49 -14.14 -22.47
C ARG A 86 -24.54 -13.22 -23.10
N ALA A 87 -24.63 -11.97 -22.65
CA ALA A 87 -25.57 -11.00 -23.22
C ALA A 87 -25.23 -10.70 -24.68
N GLU A 88 -23.95 -10.50 -25.01
CA GLU A 88 -23.46 -10.32 -26.38
C GLU A 88 -23.83 -11.51 -27.29
N SER A 89 -23.63 -12.74 -26.80
CA SER A 89 -24.01 -13.95 -27.54
C SER A 89 -25.52 -14.04 -27.78
N ILE A 90 -26.34 -13.67 -26.80
CA ILE A 90 -27.81 -13.64 -26.97
C ILE A 90 -28.21 -12.61 -28.03
N VAL A 91 -27.63 -11.40 -27.98
CA VAL A 91 -27.91 -10.35 -28.98
C VAL A 91 -27.52 -10.82 -30.38
N GLN A 92 -26.34 -11.42 -30.55
CA GLN A 92 -25.90 -11.96 -31.85
C GLN A 92 -26.84 -13.06 -32.37
N SER A 93 -27.31 -13.95 -31.49
CA SER A 93 -28.28 -14.98 -31.84
C SER A 93 -29.62 -14.38 -32.29
N LEU A 94 -30.14 -13.40 -31.54
CA LEU A 94 -31.39 -12.72 -31.89
C LEU A 94 -31.29 -11.94 -33.20
N LEU A 95 -30.15 -11.28 -33.46
CA LEU A 95 -29.90 -10.61 -34.73
C LEU A 95 -29.92 -11.60 -35.89
N SER A 96 -29.24 -12.74 -35.74
CA SER A 96 -29.22 -13.79 -36.77
C SER A 96 -30.63 -14.35 -37.04
N GLN A 97 -31.43 -14.57 -35.99
CA GLN A 97 -32.82 -15.00 -36.14
C GLN A 97 -33.69 -13.94 -36.82
N ALA A 98 -33.50 -12.67 -36.49
CA ALA A 98 -34.23 -11.56 -37.13
C ALA A 98 -33.93 -11.48 -38.62
N GLU A 99 -32.66 -11.63 -39.02
CA GLU A 99 -32.25 -11.68 -40.43
C GLU A 99 -32.89 -12.87 -41.15
N GLU A 100 -32.92 -14.05 -40.52
CA GLU A 100 -33.57 -15.24 -41.09
C GLU A 100 -35.08 -15.02 -41.29
N PHE A 101 -35.76 -14.44 -40.29
CA PHE A 101 -37.18 -14.12 -40.41
C PHE A 101 -37.46 -13.07 -41.48
N GLU A 102 -36.61 -12.05 -41.60
CA GLU A 102 -36.76 -11.02 -42.62
C GLU A 102 -36.61 -11.62 -44.03
N LEU A 103 -35.64 -12.52 -44.22
CA LEU A 103 -35.44 -13.22 -45.48
C LEU A 103 -36.65 -14.10 -45.84
N LYS A 104 -37.14 -14.92 -44.91
CA LYS A 104 -38.35 -15.74 -45.11
C LYS A 104 -39.58 -14.89 -45.42
N TYR A 105 -39.72 -13.74 -44.76
CA TYR A 105 -40.83 -12.82 -45.03
C TYR A 105 -40.76 -12.25 -46.45
N ARG A 106 -39.58 -11.82 -46.90
CA ARG A 106 -39.36 -11.33 -48.28
C ARG A 106 -39.68 -12.41 -49.31
N GLU A 107 -39.24 -13.63 -49.10
CA GLU A 107 -39.55 -14.78 -49.97
C GLU A 107 -41.05 -15.08 -50.02
N THR A 108 -41.69 -15.17 -48.85
CA THR A 108 -43.14 -15.42 -48.75
C THR A 108 -43.94 -14.33 -49.45
N LYS A 109 -43.55 -13.06 -49.25
CA LYS A 109 -44.18 -11.92 -49.92
C LYS A 109 -44.03 -11.99 -51.44
N LYS A 110 -42.86 -12.40 -51.94
CA LYS A 110 -42.64 -12.62 -53.38
C LYS A 110 -43.56 -13.74 -53.90
N ASN A 111 -43.53 -14.91 -53.28
CA ASN A 111 -44.36 -16.05 -53.70
C ASN A 111 -45.86 -15.71 -53.68
N TYR A 112 -46.30 -14.96 -52.68
CA TYR A 112 -47.68 -14.48 -52.61
C TYR A 112 -48.04 -13.55 -53.78
N ASN A 113 -47.16 -12.59 -54.10
CA ASN A 113 -47.37 -11.69 -55.24
C ASN A 113 -47.37 -12.44 -56.58
N ASP A 114 -46.46 -13.41 -56.75
CA ASP A 114 -46.40 -14.26 -57.94
C ASP A 114 -47.72 -15.06 -58.10
N LEU A 115 -48.23 -15.64 -57.01
CA LEU A 115 -49.52 -16.33 -57.01
C LEU A 115 -50.70 -15.40 -57.37
N LEU A 116 -50.73 -14.17 -56.82
CA LEU A 116 -51.75 -13.18 -57.18
C LEU A 116 -51.71 -12.82 -58.66
N TYR A 117 -50.52 -12.71 -59.23
CA TYR A 117 -50.34 -12.48 -60.66
C TYR A 117 -50.87 -13.66 -61.49
N ASP A 118 -50.51 -14.88 -61.12
CA ASP A 118 -50.97 -16.10 -61.80
C ASP A 118 -52.51 -16.22 -61.77
N LEU A 119 -53.14 -16.00 -60.60
CA LEU A 119 -54.60 -15.99 -60.48
C LEU A 119 -55.25 -14.92 -61.36
N SER A 120 -54.68 -13.71 -61.38
CA SER A 120 -55.14 -12.64 -62.26
C SER A 120 -55.03 -13.00 -63.74
N SER A 121 -53.94 -13.67 -64.13
CA SER A 121 -53.69 -14.08 -65.52
C SER A 121 -54.65 -15.18 -65.98
N MET A 122 -55.13 -16.01 -65.05
CA MET A 122 -56.16 -17.03 -65.29
C MET A 122 -57.58 -16.47 -65.29
N GLY A 123 -57.77 -15.17 -65.02
CA GLY A 123 -59.10 -14.56 -64.88
C GLY A 123 -59.85 -15.03 -63.62
N LEU A 124 -59.12 -15.52 -62.61
CA LEU A 124 -59.65 -16.04 -61.34
C LEU A 124 -59.56 -14.99 -60.22
N ASN A 125 -59.77 -13.72 -60.56
CA ASN A 125 -59.87 -12.60 -59.62
C ASN A 125 -61.27 -11.98 -59.64
#